data_AF-B7K1T5-F1
#
_entry.id   AF-B7K1T5-F1
#
_cell.length_a   1.000
_cell.length_b   1.000
_cell.length_c   1.000
_cell.angle_alpha   90.00
_cell.angle_beta   90.00
_cell.angle_gamma   90.00
#
_symmetry.space_group_name_H-M   'P 1'
#
loop_
_entity.id
_entity.type
_entity.pdbx_description
1 polymer ?
#
loop_
_entity_poly.entity_id
_entity_poly.type
_entity_poly.pdbx_seq_one_letter_code
_entity_poly.pdbx_strand_id
1 'polypeptide(L)'
;MLHLLYILAFTIIAFLAVSNLIRSLITVSMDSQRRYPSNSNSSPRRSTYASGSQKTIHPELLDNYGNPINEPLLVMRSVTVEDARQQLDALYNSSPSQPQEKGEES
;
A
#
# COMPACT_ATOMS: atom_id res chain seq x y z
N MET A 1 44.36 -28.50 -16.98
CA MET A 1 44.43 -28.09 -15.56
C MET A 1 43.57 -26.86 -15.23
N LEU A 2 43.42 -25.84 -16.10
CA LEU A 2 42.53 -24.68 -15.86
C LEU A 2 41.02 -24.98 -15.87
N HIS A 3 40.62 -26.12 -16.42
CA HIS A 3 39.22 -26.53 -16.52
C HIS A 3 38.52 -26.64 -15.16
N LEU A 4 39.26 -27.07 -14.13
CA LEU A 4 38.73 -27.15 -12.75
C LEU A 4 38.33 -25.76 -12.23
N LEU A 5 39.12 -24.72 -12.51
CA LEU A 5 38.76 -23.34 -12.15
C LEU A 5 37.54 -22.83 -12.92
N TYR A 6 37.37 -23.21 -14.19
CA TYR A 6 36.18 -22.82 -14.95
C TYR A 6 34.90 -23.46 -14.41
N ILE A 7 34.97 -24.75 -14.06
CA ILE A 7 33.83 -25.44 -13.43
C ILE A 7 33.52 -24.80 -12.07
N LEU A 8 34.54 -24.48 -11.27
CA LEU A 8 34.37 -23.77 -10.00
C LEU A 8 33.71 -22.40 -10.19
N ALA A 9 34.23 -21.56 -11.08
CA ALA A 9 33.67 -20.23 -11.34
C ALA A 9 32.22 -20.30 -11.86
N PHE A 10 31.96 -21.23 -12.80
CA PHE A 10 30.63 -21.45 -13.35
C PHE A 10 29.63 -21.88 -12.28
N THR A 11 30.00 -22.80 -11.38
CA THR A 11 29.12 -23.24 -10.29
C THR A 11 28.76 -22.11 -9.33
N ILE A 12 29.72 -21.23 -8.99
CA ILE A 12 29.48 -20.06 -8.16
C ILE A 12 28.49 -19.10 -8.84
N ILE A 13 28.73 -18.77 -10.11
CA ILE A 13 27.86 -17.86 -10.88
C ILE A 13 26.46 -18.46 -11.04
N ALA A 14 26.36 -19.75 -11.37
CA ALA A 14 25.09 -20.45 -11.53
C ALA A 14 24.30 -20.45 -10.22
N PHE A 15 24.94 -20.70 -9.08
CA PHE A 15 24.28 -20.68 -7.77
C PHE A 15 23.77 -19.28 -7.39
N LEU A 16 24.55 -18.24 -7.65
CA LEU A 16 24.12 -16.85 -7.46
C LEU A 16 22.93 -16.49 -8.37
N ALA A 17 22.96 -16.90 -9.63
CA ALA A 17 21.87 -16.64 -10.58
C ALA A 17 20.58 -17.37 -10.18
N VAL A 18 20.66 -18.66 -9.83
CA VAL A 18 19.50 -19.45 -9.39
C VAL A 18 18.91 -18.91 -8.10
N SER A 19 19.75 -18.55 -7.12
CA SER A 19 19.25 -17.97 -5.86
C SER A 19 18.61 -16.60 -6.05
N ASN A 20 19.13 -15.77 -6.96
CA ASN A 20 18.50 -14.50 -7.35
C ASN A 20 17.16 -14.73 -8.05
N LEU A 21 17.11 -15.70 -8.98
CA LEU A 21 15.87 -16.07 -9.67
C LEU A 21 14.79 -16.56 -8.70
N ILE A 22 15.15 -17.43 -7.75
CA ILE A 22 14.21 -17.93 -6.72
C ILE A 22 13.68 -16.76 -5.87
N ARG A 23 14.52 -15.82 -5.45
CA ARG A 23 14.08 -14.63 -4.69
C ARG A 23 13.14 -13.74 -5.49
N SER A 24 13.45 -13.52 -6.76
CA SER A 24 12.61 -12.75 -7.69
C SER A 24 11.27 -13.44 -7.89
N LEU A 25 11.28 -14.75 -8.13
CA LEU A 25 10.08 -15.55 -8.31
C LEU A 25 9.20 -15.59 -7.05
N ILE A 26 9.79 -15.75 -5.86
CA ILE A 26 9.04 -15.73 -4.59
C ILE A 26 8.38 -14.37 -4.41
N THR A 27 9.12 -13.27 -4.58
CA THR A 27 8.56 -11.91 -4.47
C THR A 27 7.38 -11.71 -5.44
N VAL A 28 7.57 -12.07 -6.71
CA VAL A 28 6.53 -11.93 -7.74
C VAL A 28 5.33 -12.86 -7.47
N SER A 29 5.56 -14.08 -6.99
CA SER A 29 4.48 -15.02 -6.62
C SER A 29 3.70 -14.54 -5.40
N MET A 30 4.36 -13.88 -4.45
CA MET A 30 3.70 -13.27 -3.30
C MET A 30 2.87 -12.06 -3.72
N ASP A 31 3.35 -11.24 -4.66
CA ASP A 31 2.57 -10.12 -5.21
C ASP A 31 1.38 -10.59 -6.05
N SER A 32 1.51 -11.69 -6.81
CA SER A 32 0.38 -12.25 -7.57
C SER A 32 -0.69 -12.89 -6.67
N GLN A 33 -0.30 -13.42 -5.50
CA GLN A 33 -1.21 -13.96 -4.49
C GLN A 33 -1.80 -12.88 -3.58
N ARG A 34 -1.21 -11.67 -3.53
CA ARG A 34 -1.64 -10.50 -2.74
C ARG A 34 -2.62 -9.55 -3.45
N ARG A 35 -3.35 -10.03 -4.47
CA ARG A 35 -4.65 -9.41 -4.85
C ARG A 35 -5.79 -9.74 -3.86
N TYR A 36 -5.44 -10.17 -2.65
CA TYR A 36 -6.25 -10.05 -1.45
C TYR A 36 -5.37 -9.47 -0.35
N PRO A 37 -5.80 -8.42 0.38
CA PRO A 37 -4.97 -7.78 1.38
C PRO A 37 -4.87 -8.69 2.62
N SER A 38 -3.99 -9.67 2.57
CA SER A 38 -3.59 -10.43 3.75
C SER A 38 -2.51 -9.64 4.47
N ASN A 39 -2.95 -8.92 5.48
CA ASN A 39 -2.21 -8.50 6.67
C ASN A 39 -1.07 -9.50 7.00
N SER A 40 0.14 -9.24 6.52
CA SER A 40 1.32 -10.01 6.93
C SER A 40 2.39 -9.05 7.42
N ASN A 41 2.26 -8.71 8.70
CA ASN A 41 3.37 -8.55 9.65
C ASN A 41 4.76 -8.55 9.01
N SER A 42 5.24 -7.36 8.70
CA SER A 42 6.67 -7.09 8.61
C SER A 42 7.23 -7.18 10.03
N SER A 43 7.91 -8.28 10.33
CA SER A 43 8.66 -8.46 11.58
C SER A 43 9.53 -7.22 11.89
N PRO A 44 9.55 -6.75 13.15
CA PRO A 44 10.24 -5.53 13.52
C PRO A 44 11.75 -5.76 13.51
N ARG A 45 12.40 -5.40 12.41
CA ARG A 45 13.84 -5.18 12.43
C ARG A 45 14.09 -3.89 13.20
N ARG A 46 14.41 -4.06 14.49
CA ARG A 46 15.11 -3.13 15.38
C ARG A 46 15.54 -1.82 14.70
N SER A 47 14.66 -0.83 14.78
CA SER A 47 15.05 0.58 14.74
C SER A 47 14.87 1.10 16.16
N THR A 48 15.87 0.84 16.99
CA THR A 48 16.17 1.71 18.13
C THR A 48 16.31 3.13 17.56
N TYR A 49 15.84 4.15 18.28
CA TYR A 49 15.78 5.58 17.87
C TYR A 49 14.55 5.95 17.02
N ALA A 50 13.51 6.48 17.67
CA ALA A 50 13.18 7.91 17.63
C ALA A 50 11.73 8.17 18.08
N SER A 51 11.61 8.86 19.22
CA SER A 51 10.64 9.93 19.47
C SER A 51 9.18 9.72 19.02
N GLY A 52 8.30 9.42 19.97
CA GLY A 52 7.16 10.31 20.27
C GLY A 52 6.18 10.71 19.16
N SER A 53 6.05 9.97 18.06
CA SER A 53 4.92 10.15 17.15
C SER A 53 3.71 9.47 17.77
N GLN A 54 2.91 10.23 18.52
CA GLN A 54 1.52 9.87 18.71
C GLN A 54 0.88 9.83 17.32
N LYS A 55 0.90 8.65 16.72
CA LYS A 55 0.23 8.38 15.45
C LYS A 55 -1.24 8.68 15.72
N THR A 56 -1.73 9.82 15.25
CA THR A 56 -3.15 10.17 15.32
C THR A 56 -3.89 9.13 14.48
N ILE A 57 -4.42 8.09 15.13
CA ILE A 57 -5.18 7.05 14.46
C ILE A 57 -6.51 7.68 14.06
N HIS A 58 -6.74 7.82 12.76
CA HIS A 58 -8.02 8.30 12.25
C HIS A 58 -9.10 7.27 12.61
N PRO A 59 -10.29 7.69 13.06
CA PRO A 59 -11.35 6.78 13.50
C PRO A 59 -11.84 5.85 12.38
N GLU A 60 -11.66 6.23 11.12
CA GLU A 60 -11.98 5.40 9.94
C GLU A 60 -11.03 4.20 9.77
N LEU A 61 -9.87 4.23 10.44
CA LEU A 61 -8.87 3.17 10.45
C LEU A 61 -9.05 2.25 11.66
N LEU A 62 -10.25 2.17 12.22
CA LEU A 62 -10.60 1.23 13.28
C LEU A 62 -11.71 0.29 12.78
N ASP A 63 -11.58 -1.00 13.07
CA ASP A 63 -12.68 -1.94 12.86
C ASP A 63 -13.78 -1.77 13.93
N ASN A 64 -14.88 -2.52 13.79
CA ASN A 64 -15.99 -2.49 14.75
C ASN A 64 -15.61 -2.93 16.18
N TYR A 65 -14.44 -3.56 16.34
CA TYR A 65 -13.88 -4.03 17.60
C TYR A 65 -12.78 -3.10 18.13
N GLY A 66 -12.51 -1.97 17.45
CA GLY A 66 -11.49 -0.99 17.83
C GLY A 66 -10.05 -1.36 17.44
N ASN A 67 -9.85 -2.38 16.60
CA ASN A 67 -8.51 -2.73 16.11
C ASN A 67 -8.12 -1.83 14.94
N PRO A 68 -6.85 -1.39 14.87
CA PRO A 68 -6.37 -0.58 13.77
C PRO A 68 -6.31 -1.38 12.46
N ILE A 69 -6.94 -0.84 11.42
CA ILE A 69 -6.89 -1.33 10.03
C ILE A 69 -6.10 -0.34 9.16
N ASN A 70 -5.41 -0.84 8.14
CA ASN A 70 -4.54 -0.02 7.29
C ASN A 70 -5.27 0.66 6.13
N GLU A 71 -6.56 0.36 5.96
CA GLU A 71 -7.42 0.93 4.92
C GLU A 71 -8.81 1.21 5.50
N PRO A 72 -9.50 2.29 5.06
CA PRO A 72 -10.86 2.56 5.48
C PRO A 72 -11.82 1.51 4.90
N LEU A 73 -12.82 1.10 5.69
CA LEU A 73 -13.81 0.12 5.26
C LEU A 73 -14.66 0.68 4.10
N LEU A 74 -14.42 0.20 2.88
CA LEU A 74 -15.18 0.63 1.70
C LEU A 74 -16.60 0.02 1.72
N VAL A 75 -17.61 0.81 2.05
CA VAL A 75 -19.02 0.42 1.95
C VAL A 75 -19.55 0.75 0.55
N MET A 76 -19.69 -0.25 -0.31
CA MET A 76 -20.33 -0.06 -1.63
C MET A 76 -21.84 0.15 -1.44
N ARG A 77 -22.32 1.35 -1.76
CA ARG A 77 -23.76 1.66 -1.82
C ARG A 77 -24.22 1.58 -3.28
N SER A 78 -25.31 0.86 -3.55
CA SER A 78 -25.98 0.90 -4.85
C SER A 78 -26.74 2.22 -4.96
N VAL A 79 -26.12 3.24 -5.55
CA VAL A 79 -26.73 4.55 -5.82
C VAL A 79 -26.96 4.73 -7.30
N THR A 80 -27.99 5.50 -7.67
CA THR A 80 -28.19 5.88 -9.07
C THR A 80 -27.13 6.90 -9.49
N VAL A 81 -26.92 7.06 -10.80
CA VAL A 81 -25.94 8.03 -11.33
C VAL A 81 -26.28 9.46 -10.89
N GLU A 82 -27.57 9.81 -10.84
CA GLU A 82 -28.00 11.16 -10.46
C GLU A 82 -27.76 11.43 -8.97
N ASP A 83 -28.07 10.45 -8.11
CA ASP A 83 -27.80 10.57 -6.67
C ASP A 83 -26.30 10.72 -6.38
N ALA A 84 -25.47 9.98 -7.12
CA ALA A 84 -24.01 10.08 -7.02
C ALA A 84 -23.51 11.48 -7.43
N ARG A 85 -24.09 12.04 -8.49
CA ARG A 85 -23.78 13.40 -8.96
C ARG A 85 -24.14 14.44 -7.90
N GLN A 86 -25.35 14.34 -7.33
CA GLN A 86 -25.81 15.24 -6.28
C GLN A 86 -24.96 15.15 -5.00
N GLN A 87 -24.54 13.94 -4.61
CA GLN A 87 -23.68 13.74 -3.44
C GLN A 87 -22.26 14.31 -3.66
N LEU A 88 -21.71 14.19 -4.87
CA LEU A 88 -20.42 14.79 -5.24
C LEU A 88 -20.50 16.32 -5.22
N ASP A 89 -21.55 16.90 -5.81
CA ASP A 89 -21.78 18.35 -5.79
C ASP A 89 -21.92 18.87 -4.35
N ALA A 90 -22.63 18.12 -3.48
CA ALA A 90 -22.76 18.46 -2.07
C ALA A 90 -21.41 18.43 -1.34
N LEU A 91 -20.59 17.40 -1.56
CA LEU A 91 -19.24 17.30 -0.99
C LEU A 91 -18.34 18.46 -1.44
N TYR A 92 -18.37 18.79 -2.72
CA TYR A 92 -17.60 19.90 -3.29
C TYR A 92 -17.96 21.26 -2.66
N ASN A 93 -19.24 21.55 -2.50
CA ASN A 93 -19.73 22.80 -1.90
C ASN A 93 -19.51 22.87 -0.39
N SER A 94 -19.49 21.72 0.29
CA SER A 94 -19.22 21.64 1.74
C SER A 94 -17.73 21.66 2.10
N SER A 95 -16.83 21.64 1.10
CA SER A 95 -15.40 21.55 1.34
C SER A 95 -14.88 22.83 2.01
N PRO A 96 -14.14 22.72 3.13
CA PRO A 96 -13.59 23.88 3.84
C PRO A 96 -12.50 24.63 3.05
N SER A 97 -12.09 24.10 1.90
CA SER A 97 -11.02 24.64 1.04
C SER A 97 -11.52 25.42 -0.18
N GLN A 98 -12.81 25.78 -0.28
CA GLN A 98 -13.27 26.59 -1.41
C GLN A 98 -12.54 27.94 -1.45
N PRO A 99 -11.83 28.28 -2.55
CA PRO A 99 -11.49 29.66 -2.84
C PRO A 99 -12.80 30.41 -3.01
N GLN A 100 -13.03 31.47 -2.25
CA GLN A 100 -14.08 32.43 -2.59
C GLN A 100 -13.81 32.91 -4.02
N GLU A 101 -14.55 32.40 -5.00
CA GLU A 101 -14.63 33.04 -6.31
C GLU A 101 -15.22 34.43 -6.05
N LYS A 102 -14.30 35.38 -6.00
CA LYS A 102 -14.52 36.81 -5.92
C LYS A 102 -15.45 37.16 -7.07
N GLY A 103 -16.67 37.55 -6.74
CA GLY A 103 -17.63 38.07 -7.72
C GLY A 103 -17.02 39.28 -8.43
N GLU A 104 -16.52 39.04 -9.64
CA GLU A 104 -16.29 40.05 -10.65
C GLU A 104 -17.44 39.91 -11.67
N GLU A 105 -18.00 41.07 -12.05
CA GLU A 105 -18.99 41.33 -13.13
C GLU A 105 -20.48 41.17 -12.74
N SER A 106 -21.39 42.14 -12.94
CA SER A 106 -21.39 43.48 -13.59
C SER A 106 -22.49 44.36 -12.97
#